data_AF-A0A2G5T8Z5-F1
#
_entry.id   AF-A0A2G5T8Z5-F1
#
_cell.length_a   1.000
_cell.length_b   1.000
_cell.length_c   1.000
_cell.angle_alpha   90.00
_cell.angle_beta   90.00
_cell.angle_gamma   90.00
#
_symmetry.space_group_name_H-M   'P 1'
#
loop_
_entity.id
_entity.type
_entity.pdbx_description
1 polymer ?
#
loop_
_entity_poly.entity_id
_entity_poly.type
_entity_poly.pdbx_seq_one_letter_code
_entity_poly.pdbx_strand_id
1 'polypeptide(L)'
;MDEFKKKIGDRFNSALEDQRNLQPQHLTGEKTVKAVLAKMKAFFPVNKYDPECVSLEKIIKRIDERLPVGQNRQYYECLINIMHAIVDEFETFIKANKSWFLPNPVDQKPPVAYVRVLKDKGNTSFFFGYELLSEMQRCGWNTTELEKKLQGKKGTYCPDFRELLLNYKDMNIEKIITYGSKHGSTIPDWVVAPGGTHCISSTDFVYWFILWLHHKGYFQFASNETRDKLIEAIALLKPILDDRKADYRHITALEAADWRTKVLEHLKNNGVVAPSRPTKLEIQQKPHKGWTCSDLRAEMMRLGLDKPFPRILSIVHSVLRWHKDLPMDLFTAMEICMFYCVIKEAGMAEPYVGNVDYWYSEVEPTETAGSLETTKVLESLRRLGTTEASETTRALKATKPPETSVKPLEAKNKPLEKSEPSEKTEILERTEESLEGTEPASEATQPLKTTDN
;
A
#
# COMPACT_ATOMS: atom_id res chain seq x y z
N MET A 1 0.01 1.22 27.72
CA MET A 1 -0.95 0.91 26.62
C MET A 1 -2.31 0.46 27.18
N ASP A 2 -2.33 -0.38 28.21
CA ASP A 2 -3.59 -0.86 28.82
C ASP A 2 -4.39 0.22 29.56
N GLU A 3 -3.72 1.18 30.19
CA GLU A 3 -4.40 2.31 30.85
C GLU A 3 -5.10 3.25 29.84
N PHE A 4 -4.51 3.41 28.65
CA PHE A 4 -5.12 4.19 27.56
C PHE A 4 -6.33 3.46 26.96
N LYS A 5 -6.21 2.14 26.72
CA LYS A 5 -7.33 1.30 26.29
C LYS A 5 -8.48 1.34 27.30
N LYS A 6 -8.16 1.27 28.59
CA LYS A 6 -9.14 1.36 29.67
C LYS A 6 -9.81 2.74 29.70
N LYS A 7 -9.04 3.84 29.65
CA LYS A 7 -9.59 5.21 29.59
C LYS A 7 -10.47 5.47 28.37
N ILE A 8 -10.11 4.94 27.19
CA ILE A 8 -10.96 5.05 25.99
C ILE A 8 -12.20 4.17 26.11
N GLY A 9 -12.06 2.93 26.59
CA GLY A 9 -13.19 2.02 26.83
C GLY A 9 -14.19 2.60 27.82
N ASP A 10 -13.71 3.15 28.93
CA ASP A 10 -14.53 3.76 29.98
C ASP A 10 -15.25 5.03 29.47
N ARG A 11 -14.60 5.83 28.62
CA ARG A 11 -15.23 6.99 27.94
C ARG A 11 -16.29 6.57 26.93
N PHE A 12 -16.01 5.55 26.12
CA PHE A 12 -16.98 5.05 25.15
C PHE A 12 -18.20 4.41 25.84
N ASN A 13 -17.98 3.65 26.92
CA ASN A 13 -19.04 3.10 27.74
C ASN A 13 -19.83 4.21 28.45
N SER A 14 -19.16 5.24 28.97
CA SER A 14 -19.83 6.42 29.54
C SER A 14 -20.65 7.17 28.49
N ALA A 15 -20.16 7.34 27.27
CA ALA A 15 -20.90 7.97 26.17
C ALA A 15 -22.13 7.12 25.74
N LEU A 16 -22.04 5.79 25.78
CA LEU A 16 -23.17 4.89 25.58
C LEU A 16 -24.18 4.94 26.74
N GLU A 17 -23.73 5.20 27.96
CA GLU A 17 -24.59 5.39 29.13
C GLU A 17 -25.23 6.79 29.15
N ASP A 18 -24.49 7.84 28.77
CA ASP A 18 -24.93 9.22 28.54
C ASP A 18 -25.83 9.36 27.29
N GLN A 19 -25.89 8.32 26.46
CA GLN A 19 -26.93 8.17 25.44
C GLN A 19 -28.34 8.16 26.06
N ARG A 20 -28.46 7.86 27.36
CA ARG A 20 -29.70 8.05 28.14
C ARG A 20 -30.03 9.51 28.44
N ASN A 21 -29.05 10.41 28.36
CA ASN A 21 -29.15 11.85 28.61
C ASN A 21 -29.21 12.68 27.32
N LEU A 22 -28.82 12.13 26.16
CA LEU A 22 -29.02 12.76 24.86
C LEU A 22 -30.52 12.84 24.54
N GLN A 23 -30.99 14.04 24.18
CA GLN A 23 -32.35 14.23 23.67
C GLN A 23 -32.55 13.32 22.45
N PRO A 24 -33.44 12.31 22.50
CA PRO A 24 -33.60 11.36 21.42
C PRO A 24 -33.97 12.10 20.13
N GLN A 25 -33.19 11.87 19.07
CA GLN A 25 -33.46 12.40 17.75
C GLN A 25 -34.63 11.63 17.14
N HIS A 26 -35.81 12.24 17.20
CA HIS A 26 -37.00 11.68 16.58
C HIS A 26 -37.10 12.07 15.11
N LEU A 27 -37.58 11.14 14.29
CA LEU A 27 -38.01 11.44 12.94
C LEU A 27 -39.33 12.21 13.03
N THR A 28 -39.35 13.45 12.55
CA THR A 28 -40.54 14.30 12.56
C THR A 28 -41.54 13.81 11.51
N GLY A 29 -42.50 12.97 11.92
CA GLY A 29 -43.73 12.61 11.17
C GLY A 29 -43.56 11.80 9.87
N GLU A 30 -42.59 12.15 9.03
CA GLU A 30 -42.33 11.53 7.74
C GLU A 30 -41.54 10.23 7.88
N LYS A 31 -42.18 9.11 7.53
CA LYS A 31 -41.55 7.77 7.55
C LYS A 31 -40.86 7.46 6.22
N THR A 32 -39.93 8.33 5.81
CA THR A 32 -39.29 8.23 4.50
C THR A 32 -37.77 8.14 4.63
N VAL A 33 -37.12 7.51 3.66
CA VAL A 33 -35.65 7.52 3.51
C VAL A 33 -35.11 8.96 3.48
N LYS A 34 -35.85 9.89 2.86
CA LYS A 34 -35.46 11.31 2.79
C LYS A 34 -35.39 11.96 4.17
N ALA A 35 -36.36 11.68 5.05
CA ALA A 35 -36.37 12.22 6.41
C ALA A 35 -35.20 11.67 7.24
N VAL A 36 -34.89 10.38 7.10
CA VAL A 36 -33.72 9.74 7.73
C VAL A 36 -32.43 10.39 7.24
N LEU A 37 -32.25 10.51 5.92
CA LEU A 37 -31.06 11.12 5.33
C LEU A 37 -30.88 12.58 5.77
N ALA A 38 -31.96 13.36 5.78
CA ALA A 38 -31.90 14.77 6.20
C ALA A 38 -31.43 14.90 7.66
N LYS A 39 -31.94 14.05 8.56
CA LYS A 39 -31.48 14.01 9.95
C LYS A 39 -30.01 13.60 10.05
N MET A 40 -29.61 12.53 9.38
CA MET A 40 -28.21 12.08 9.41
C MET A 40 -27.24 13.14 8.84
N LYS A 41 -27.61 13.79 7.72
CA LYS A 41 -26.84 14.86 7.09
C LYS A 41 -26.63 16.06 8.03
N ALA A 42 -27.56 16.33 8.94
CA ALA A 42 -27.47 17.47 9.86
C ALA A 42 -26.32 17.36 10.87
N PHE A 43 -25.84 16.14 11.17
CA PHE A 43 -24.77 15.92 12.14
C PHE A 43 -23.40 15.75 11.49
N PHE A 44 -23.35 15.41 10.19
CA PHE A 44 -22.07 15.28 9.51
C PHE A 44 -21.52 16.64 9.08
N PRO A 45 -20.21 16.90 9.28
CA PRO A 45 -19.58 18.06 8.67
C PRO A 45 -19.70 17.99 7.14
N VAL A 46 -19.90 19.13 6.50
CA VAL A 46 -20.06 19.21 5.04
C VAL A 46 -18.81 18.66 4.35
N ASN A 47 -18.97 17.53 3.67
CA ASN A 47 -17.90 16.91 2.88
C ASN A 47 -17.81 17.60 1.52
N LYS A 48 -16.67 18.25 1.22
CA LYS A 48 -16.42 18.91 -0.08
C LYS A 48 -16.56 17.96 -1.28
N TYR A 49 -16.35 16.67 -1.10
CA TYR A 49 -16.37 15.65 -2.16
C TYR A 49 -17.70 14.89 -2.26
N ASP A 50 -18.56 15.00 -1.24
CA ASP A 50 -19.91 14.42 -1.23
C ASP A 50 -20.86 15.33 -0.43
N PRO A 51 -21.10 16.58 -0.90
CA PRO A 51 -21.85 17.58 -0.15
C PRO A 51 -23.32 17.18 0.05
N GLU A 52 -23.83 16.30 -0.81
CA GLU A 52 -25.20 15.77 -0.74
C GLU A 52 -25.30 14.42 -0.03
N CYS A 53 -24.18 13.88 0.48
CA CYS A 53 -24.13 12.58 1.13
C CYS A 53 -24.73 11.45 0.27
N VAL A 54 -24.47 11.48 -1.04
CA VAL A 54 -24.97 10.51 -2.03
C VAL A 54 -24.57 9.09 -1.67
N SER A 55 -23.39 8.91 -1.09
CA SER A 55 -22.90 7.59 -0.65
C SER A 55 -23.74 7.04 0.51
N LEU A 56 -24.07 7.89 1.48
CA LEU A 56 -24.93 7.56 2.61
C LEU A 56 -26.35 7.27 2.14
N GLU A 57 -26.89 8.08 1.22
CA GLU A 57 -28.20 7.85 0.61
C GLU A 57 -28.29 6.46 -0.05
N LYS A 58 -27.27 6.06 -0.83
CA LYS A 58 -27.22 4.74 -1.47
C LYS A 58 -27.17 3.58 -0.46
N ILE A 59 -26.60 3.79 0.72
CA ILE A 59 -26.57 2.79 1.78
C ILE A 59 -27.95 2.70 2.43
N ILE A 60 -28.54 3.83 2.81
CA ILE A 60 -29.87 3.86 3.44
C ILE A 60 -30.92 3.27 2.52
N LYS A 61 -30.92 3.58 1.22
CA LYS A 61 -31.83 2.98 0.23
C LYS A 61 -31.69 1.46 0.17
N ARG A 62 -30.47 0.93 0.16
CA ARG A 62 -30.21 -0.52 0.17
C ARG A 62 -30.68 -1.20 1.46
N ILE A 63 -30.63 -0.51 2.59
CA ILE A 63 -31.17 -1.01 3.86
C ILE A 63 -32.70 -0.97 3.82
N ASP A 64 -33.29 0.12 3.33
CA ASP A 64 -34.75 0.31 3.20
C ASP A 64 -35.42 -0.74 2.32
N GLU A 65 -34.75 -1.18 1.24
CA GLU A 65 -35.19 -2.31 0.41
C GLU A 65 -35.44 -3.61 1.22
N ARG A 66 -34.75 -3.77 2.36
CA ARG A 66 -34.85 -4.96 3.22
C ARG A 66 -35.60 -4.68 4.52
N LEU A 67 -35.50 -3.46 5.04
CA LEU A 67 -36.07 -3.00 6.30
C LEU A 67 -36.74 -1.65 6.07
N PRO A 68 -37.97 -1.61 5.51
CA PRO A 68 -38.59 -0.35 5.14
C PRO A 68 -38.74 0.62 6.32
N VAL A 69 -38.35 1.89 6.14
CA VAL A 69 -38.44 2.96 7.15
C VAL A 69 -39.86 3.10 7.70
N GLY A 70 -40.87 2.95 6.83
CA GLY A 70 -42.29 2.97 7.16
C GLY A 70 -42.70 2.02 8.29
N GLN A 71 -42.05 0.86 8.35
CA GLN A 71 -42.35 -0.23 9.27
C GLN A 71 -41.35 -0.29 10.43
N ASN A 72 -40.13 0.19 10.22
CA ASN A 72 -39.01 0.02 11.15
C ASN A 72 -38.51 1.35 11.75
N ARG A 73 -39.41 2.30 12.01
CA ARG A 73 -39.07 3.66 12.46
C ARG A 73 -38.10 3.69 13.65
N GLN A 74 -38.37 2.90 14.69
CA GLN A 74 -37.53 2.87 15.91
C GLN A 74 -36.10 2.42 15.63
N TYR A 75 -35.92 1.51 14.67
CA TYR A 75 -34.59 1.06 14.25
C TYR A 75 -33.79 2.22 13.62
N TYR A 76 -34.42 2.99 12.74
CA TYR A 76 -33.78 4.15 12.11
C TYR A 76 -33.53 5.30 13.09
N GLU A 77 -34.45 5.56 14.03
CA GLU A 77 -34.22 6.53 15.11
C GLU A 77 -33.04 6.11 16.01
N CYS A 78 -32.94 4.82 16.33
CA CYS A 78 -31.79 4.26 17.05
C CYS A 78 -30.48 4.46 16.27
N LEU A 79 -30.45 4.15 14.96
CA LEU A 79 -29.29 4.39 14.11
C LEU A 79 -28.86 5.86 14.09
N ILE A 80 -29.82 6.79 13.98
CA ILE A 80 -29.55 8.23 14.01
C ILE A 80 -28.93 8.63 15.35
N ASN A 81 -29.49 8.17 16.47
CA ASN A 81 -28.98 8.48 17.81
C ASN A 81 -27.57 7.92 18.03
N ILE A 82 -27.30 6.70 17.56
CA ILE A 82 -25.95 6.10 17.65
C ILE A 82 -24.96 6.92 16.83
N MET A 83 -25.29 7.28 15.59
CA MET A 83 -24.38 8.08 14.77
C MET A 83 -24.14 9.47 15.35
N HIS A 84 -25.17 10.12 15.89
CA HIS A 84 -25.02 11.41 16.57
C HIS A 84 -24.03 11.31 17.74
N ALA A 85 -24.22 10.33 18.63
CA ALA A 85 -23.33 10.11 19.76
C ALA A 85 -21.88 9.84 19.31
N ILE A 86 -21.69 9.04 18.27
CA ILE A 86 -20.36 8.77 17.70
C ILE A 86 -19.73 10.07 17.17
N VAL A 87 -20.45 10.83 16.35
CA VAL A 87 -19.92 12.06 15.74
C VAL A 87 -19.58 13.09 16.82
N ASP A 88 -20.46 13.33 17.78
CA ASP A 88 -20.25 14.26 18.90
C ASP A 88 -19.00 13.89 19.73
N GLU A 89 -18.83 12.60 20.04
CA GLU A 89 -17.65 12.12 20.76
C GLU A 89 -16.37 12.30 19.93
N PHE A 90 -16.42 12.01 18.63
CA PHE A 90 -15.29 12.25 17.74
C PHE A 90 -14.94 13.74 17.66
N GLU A 91 -15.91 14.63 17.52
CA GLU A 91 -15.67 16.07 17.50
C GLU A 91 -15.09 16.58 18.82
N THR A 92 -15.65 16.11 19.95
CA THR A 92 -15.16 16.45 21.29
C THR A 92 -13.72 15.97 21.48
N PHE A 93 -13.45 14.73 21.09
CA PHE A 93 -12.12 14.13 21.16
C PHE A 93 -11.12 14.86 20.28
N ILE A 94 -11.48 15.20 19.03
CA ILE A 94 -10.62 15.97 18.11
C ILE A 94 -10.37 17.37 18.67
N LYS A 95 -11.40 18.04 19.19
CA LYS A 95 -11.28 19.40 19.76
C LYS A 95 -10.40 19.42 21.01
N ALA A 96 -10.50 18.41 21.86
CA ALA A 96 -9.67 18.28 23.06
C ALA A 96 -8.21 17.89 22.73
N ASN A 97 -7.98 17.19 21.62
CA ASN A 97 -6.67 16.67 21.22
C ASN A 97 -6.24 17.20 19.84
N LYS A 98 -6.50 18.47 19.53
CA LYS A 98 -6.27 19.05 18.17
C LYS A 98 -4.85 18.77 17.64
N SER A 99 -3.85 18.82 18.52
CA SER A 99 -2.45 18.56 18.19
C SER A 99 -2.16 17.13 17.73
N TRP A 100 -3.06 16.17 17.97
CA TRP A 100 -2.92 14.78 17.49
C TRP A 100 -3.42 14.61 16.06
N PHE A 101 -4.32 15.50 15.62
CA PHE A 101 -5.00 15.42 14.34
C PHE A 101 -4.44 16.42 13.31
N LEU A 102 -3.55 17.29 13.74
CA LEU A 102 -2.88 18.26 12.90
C LEU A 102 -1.36 18.08 13.06
N PRO A 103 -0.58 18.14 11.97
CA PRO A 103 0.87 18.00 12.05
C PRO A 103 1.52 19.10 12.91
N ASN A 104 0.81 20.21 13.14
CA ASN A 104 1.26 21.36 13.92
C ASN A 104 0.29 21.61 15.09
N PRO A 105 0.77 21.96 16.30
CA PRO A 105 -0.06 22.59 17.32
C PRO A 105 -0.48 23.98 16.80
N VAL A 106 -1.70 24.08 16.25
CA VAL A 106 -2.27 25.30 15.64
C VAL A 106 -2.18 26.50 16.57
N ASP A 107 -2.27 26.25 17.87
CA ASP A 107 -2.35 27.28 18.90
C ASP A 107 -0.99 27.95 19.20
N GLN A 108 0.12 27.43 18.67
CA GLN A 108 1.47 27.90 19.02
C GLN A 108 2.24 28.57 17.88
N LYS A 109 1.74 28.53 16.63
CA LYS A 109 2.45 29.00 15.41
C LYS A 109 3.97 28.74 15.51
N PRO A 110 4.40 27.47 15.68
CA PRO A 110 5.80 27.17 15.92
C PRO A 110 6.68 27.72 14.77
N PRO A 111 7.88 28.25 15.06
CA PRO A 111 8.80 28.77 14.04
C PRO A 111 9.42 27.66 13.17
N VAL A 112 9.16 26.40 13.52
CA VAL A 112 9.62 25.19 12.84
C VAL A 112 8.63 24.84 11.73
N ALA A 113 9.11 24.54 10.53
CA ALA A 113 8.28 24.02 9.44
C ALA A 113 8.17 22.50 9.55
N TYR A 114 6.98 21.93 9.35
CA TYR A 114 6.77 20.49 9.44
C TYR A 114 6.42 19.91 8.08
N VAL A 115 7.26 19.01 7.56
CA VAL A 115 7.04 18.43 6.23
C VAL A 115 6.98 16.92 6.33
N ARG A 116 5.94 16.33 5.75
CA ARG A 116 5.85 14.87 5.60
C ARG A 116 6.83 14.39 4.55
N VAL A 117 7.70 13.49 4.96
CA VAL A 117 8.65 12.80 4.09
C VAL A 117 8.12 11.40 3.85
N LEU A 118 7.73 11.14 2.60
CA LEU A 118 7.23 9.87 2.13
C LEU A 118 8.42 9.00 1.70
N LYS A 119 8.60 7.86 2.36
CA LYS A 119 9.62 6.88 1.99
C LYS A 119 9.05 5.88 0.99
N ASP A 120 9.64 5.84 -0.21
CA ASP A 120 9.39 4.82 -1.21
C ASP A 120 10.28 3.58 -0.96
N LYS A 121 10.03 2.50 -1.68
CA LYS A 121 10.94 1.36 -1.74
C LYS A 121 12.24 1.74 -2.45
N GLY A 122 13.37 1.16 -2.01
CA GLY A 122 14.68 1.39 -2.63
C GLY A 122 15.41 2.65 -2.14
N ASN A 123 15.21 3.07 -0.89
CA ASN A 123 15.87 4.23 -0.26
C ASN A 123 15.57 5.59 -0.91
N THR A 124 14.57 5.68 -1.79
CA THR A 124 14.13 6.98 -2.32
C THR A 124 13.11 7.59 -1.37
N SER A 125 13.26 8.88 -1.09
CA SER A 125 12.36 9.65 -0.23
C SER A 125 11.94 10.91 -0.97
N PHE A 126 10.73 11.36 -0.75
CA PHE A 126 10.19 12.56 -1.38
C PHE A 126 9.20 13.25 -0.44
N PHE A 127 8.77 14.44 -0.78
CA PHE A 127 7.79 15.21 -0.03
C PHE A 127 6.84 15.90 -1.00
N PHE A 128 5.73 16.47 -0.53
CA PHE A 128 4.86 17.27 -1.40
C PHE A 128 5.40 18.69 -1.52
N GLY A 129 5.69 19.15 -2.74
CA GLY A 129 6.27 20.47 -2.98
C GLY A 129 5.39 21.61 -2.43
N TYR A 130 4.08 21.50 -2.63
CA TYR A 130 3.11 22.48 -2.11
C TYR A 130 2.91 22.43 -0.58
N GLU A 131 3.20 21.28 0.05
CA GLU A 131 3.21 21.20 1.52
C GLU A 131 4.40 21.97 2.09
N LEU A 132 5.59 21.76 1.52
CA LEU A 132 6.76 22.56 1.88
C LEU A 132 6.50 24.04 1.65
N LEU A 133 5.95 24.44 0.49
CA LEU A 133 5.65 25.84 0.20
C LEU A 133 4.73 26.46 1.28
N SER A 134 3.65 25.78 1.62
CA SER A 134 2.70 26.24 2.65
C SER A 134 3.39 26.43 4.00
N GLU A 135 4.27 25.52 4.39
CA GLU A 135 4.96 25.58 5.67
C GLU A 135 6.07 26.64 5.69
N MET A 136 6.81 26.80 4.59
CA MET A 136 7.79 27.89 4.45
C MET A 136 7.11 29.26 4.55
N GLN A 137 5.97 29.45 3.88
CA GLN A 137 5.18 30.68 3.96
C GLN A 137 4.66 30.93 5.38
N ARG A 138 4.16 29.87 6.04
CA ARG A 138 3.69 29.95 7.44
C ARG A 138 4.81 30.40 8.40
N CYS A 139 6.03 29.93 8.18
CA CYS A 139 7.20 30.30 8.98
C CYS A 139 7.85 31.63 8.55
N GLY A 140 7.31 32.32 7.55
CA GLY A 140 7.84 33.60 7.06
C GLY A 140 9.18 33.48 6.32
N TRP A 141 9.47 32.32 5.73
CA TRP A 141 10.69 32.09 4.97
C TRP A 141 10.57 32.58 3.52
N ASN A 142 11.72 32.83 2.87
CA ASN A 142 11.74 33.19 1.45
C ASN A 142 11.38 31.97 0.59
N THR A 143 10.27 32.08 -0.15
CA THR A 143 9.69 31.02 -0.98
C THR A 143 9.93 31.18 -2.48
N THR A 144 10.60 32.25 -2.91
CA THR A 144 10.72 32.65 -4.32
C THR A 144 11.22 31.53 -5.23
N GLU A 145 12.25 30.80 -4.82
CA GLU A 145 12.84 29.71 -5.62
C GLU A 145 11.88 28.51 -5.73
N LEU A 146 11.25 28.13 -4.62
CA LEU A 146 10.30 27.03 -4.59
C LEU A 146 9.06 27.37 -5.42
N GLU A 147 8.53 28.59 -5.33
CA GLU A 147 7.39 29.06 -6.13
C GLU A 147 7.69 28.99 -7.62
N LYS A 148 8.89 29.43 -8.04
CA LYS A 148 9.34 29.32 -9.43
C LYS A 148 9.42 27.86 -9.88
N LYS A 149 9.89 26.95 -9.02
CA LYS A 149 9.96 25.51 -9.33
C LYS A 149 8.57 24.87 -9.45
N LEU A 150 7.64 25.29 -8.60
CA LEU A 150 6.26 24.80 -8.57
C LEU A 150 5.37 25.45 -9.64
N GLN A 151 5.86 26.47 -10.34
CA GLN A 151 5.08 27.13 -11.38
C GLN A 151 4.65 26.13 -12.47
N GLY A 152 3.34 26.06 -12.72
CA GLY A 152 2.75 25.14 -13.69
C GLY A 152 2.72 23.66 -13.26
N LYS A 153 3.08 23.34 -12.01
CA LYS A 153 3.00 21.98 -11.45
C LYS A 153 1.63 21.71 -10.83
N LYS A 154 1.25 20.44 -10.73
CA LYS A 154 0.04 20.00 -10.01
C LYS A 154 0.31 19.88 -8.50
N GLY A 155 -0.76 19.92 -7.68
CA GLY A 155 -0.67 19.76 -6.22
C GLY A 155 0.00 18.46 -5.73
N THR A 156 0.07 17.43 -6.58
CA THR A 156 0.72 16.14 -6.32
C THR A 156 2.20 16.08 -6.73
N TYR A 157 2.82 17.21 -7.12
CA TYR A 157 4.25 17.26 -7.44
C TYR A 157 5.10 16.88 -6.21
N CYS A 158 5.98 15.91 -6.40
CA CYS A 158 6.77 15.27 -5.35
C CYS A 158 8.29 15.37 -5.61
N PRO A 159 8.94 16.49 -5.24
CA PRO A 159 10.38 16.63 -5.38
C PRO A 159 11.16 15.57 -4.58
N ASP A 160 12.36 15.24 -5.05
CA ASP A 160 13.27 14.32 -4.33
C ASP A 160 13.70 14.95 -2.99
N PHE A 161 13.68 14.16 -1.92
CA PHE A 161 14.08 14.60 -0.59
C PHE A 161 15.53 15.10 -0.52
N ARG A 162 16.42 14.60 -1.40
CA ARG A 162 17.80 15.10 -1.49
C ARG A 162 17.85 16.58 -1.87
N GLU A 163 16.91 17.05 -2.67
CA GLU A 163 16.82 18.48 -2.99
C GLU A 163 16.45 19.29 -1.75
N LEU A 164 15.59 18.76 -0.87
CA LEU A 164 15.27 19.40 0.40
C LEU A 164 16.50 19.51 1.30
N LEU A 165 17.31 18.45 1.35
CA LEU A 165 18.56 18.44 2.11
C LEU A 165 19.62 19.41 1.56
N LEU A 166 19.64 19.67 0.25
CA LEU A 166 20.63 20.55 -0.37
C LEU A 166 20.23 22.02 -0.31
N ASN A 167 18.96 22.31 -0.64
CA ASN A 167 18.50 23.68 -0.86
C ASN A 167 17.98 24.34 0.42
N TYR A 168 17.63 23.55 1.44
CA TYR A 168 17.02 24.05 2.68
C TYR A 168 17.71 23.54 3.95
N LYS A 169 19.01 23.19 3.86
CA LYS A 169 19.79 22.64 4.98
C LYS A 169 19.85 23.55 6.22
N ASP A 170 19.83 24.86 5.99
CA ASP A 170 19.96 25.88 7.03
C ASP A 170 18.58 26.27 7.62
N MET A 171 17.50 25.64 7.12
CA MET A 171 16.14 25.88 7.59
C MET A 171 15.75 24.87 8.67
N ASN A 172 15.02 25.34 9.69
CA ASN A 172 14.54 24.49 10.77
C ASN A 172 13.28 23.71 10.34
N ILE A 173 13.49 22.62 9.60
CA ILE A 173 12.43 21.75 9.07
C ILE A 173 12.40 20.44 9.87
N GLU A 174 11.29 20.21 10.58
CA GLU A 174 10.99 18.93 11.20
C GLU A 174 10.32 17.99 10.20
N LYS A 175 10.75 16.72 10.23
CA LYS A 175 10.41 15.71 9.21
C LYS A 175 9.50 14.66 9.80
N ILE A 176 8.28 14.57 9.30
CA ILE A 176 7.33 13.51 9.68
C ILE A 176 7.51 12.36 8.71
N ILE A 177 8.26 11.33 9.12
CA ILE A 177 8.53 10.18 8.25
C ILE A 177 7.28 9.32 8.14
N THR A 178 6.73 9.23 6.93
CA THR A 178 5.62 8.33 6.60
C THR A 178 6.17 7.20 5.75
N TYR A 179 6.02 5.98 6.25
CA TYR A 179 6.43 4.77 5.52
C TYR A 179 5.34 4.39 4.53
N GLY A 180 5.72 4.20 3.25
CA GLY A 180 4.85 3.58 2.27
C GLY A 180 4.47 2.14 2.69
N SER A 181 3.30 1.70 2.25
CA SER A 181 2.79 0.36 2.50
C SER A 181 3.78 -0.72 2.04
N LYS A 182 3.82 -1.85 2.74
CA LYS A 182 4.48 -3.06 2.21
C LYS A 182 3.61 -3.58 1.06
N HIS A 183 4.15 -3.67 -0.17
CA HIS A 183 3.52 -4.45 -1.26
C HIS A 183 2.96 -5.77 -0.70
N GLY A 184 1.67 -6.04 -0.96
CA GLY A 184 0.97 -7.22 -0.47
C GLY A 184 -0.37 -6.94 0.21
N SER A 185 -0.71 -5.67 0.51
CA SER A 185 -2.09 -5.32 0.85
C SER A 185 -2.93 -5.22 -0.43
N THR A 186 -4.05 -5.95 -0.48
CA THR A 186 -5.06 -5.81 -1.54
C THR A 186 -5.83 -4.49 -1.45
N ILE A 187 -5.63 -3.73 -0.36
CA ILE A 187 -6.25 -2.42 -0.13
C ILE A 187 -5.15 -1.36 -0.25
N PRO A 188 -5.32 -0.38 -1.17
CA PRO A 188 -4.34 0.67 -1.32
C PRO A 188 -4.38 1.66 -0.15
N ASP A 189 -3.20 2.15 0.23
CA ASP A 189 -3.06 3.17 1.27
C ASP A 189 -3.27 4.56 0.67
N TRP A 190 -4.38 5.18 1.04
CA TRP A 190 -4.69 6.56 0.68
C TRP A 190 -4.05 7.50 1.69
N VAL A 191 -3.32 8.50 1.20
CA VAL A 191 -2.74 9.55 2.03
C VAL A 191 -3.41 10.88 1.73
N VAL A 192 -3.48 11.75 2.74
CA VAL A 192 -4.03 13.09 2.55
C VAL A 192 -3.00 13.94 1.81
N ALA A 193 -3.34 14.46 0.64
CA ALA A 193 -2.52 15.40 -0.13
C ALA A 193 -2.67 16.84 0.42
N PRO A 194 -1.78 17.77 0.02
CA PRO A 194 -1.93 19.18 0.34
C PRO A 194 -3.31 19.70 -0.10
N GLY A 195 -4.01 20.42 0.78
CA GLY A 195 -5.36 20.93 0.52
C GLY A 195 -6.51 19.99 0.95
N GLY A 196 -6.21 18.85 1.56
CA GLY A 196 -7.20 17.95 2.15
C GLY A 196 -7.88 16.99 1.16
N THR A 197 -7.35 16.86 -0.06
CA THR A 197 -7.72 15.78 -0.99
C THR A 197 -7.04 14.48 -0.57
N HIS A 198 -7.55 13.32 -1.00
CA HIS A 198 -6.85 12.04 -0.84
C HIS A 198 -6.10 11.71 -2.14
N CYS A 199 -4.90 11.15 -2.00
CA CYS A 199 -4.09 10.65 -3.10
C CYS A 199 -3.51 9.27 -2.78
N ILE A 200 -3.05 8.61 -3.83
CA ILE A 200 -2.48 7.25 -3.80
C ILE A 200 -1.22 7.24 -4.67
N SER A 201 -0.24 6.43 -4.30
CA SER A 201 0.92 6.17 -5.15
C SER A 201 0.46 5.65 -6.52
N SER A 202 1.00 6.20 -7.61
CA SER A 202 0.65 5.78 -8.97
C SER A 202 0.93 4.30 -9.21
N THR A 203 2.01 3.77 -8.62
CA THR A 203 2.33 2.34 -8.73
C THR A 203 1.35 1.47 -7.97
N ASP A 204 0.92 1.90 -6.80
CA ASP A 204 -0.02 1.15 -5.95
C ASP A 204 -1.41 1.16 -6.58
N PHE A 205 -1.82 2.27 -7.19
CA PHE A 205 -3.07 2.33 -7.97
C PHE A 205 -3.09 1.30 -9.10
N VAL A 206 -2.05 1.29 -9.94
CA VAL A 206 -1.97 0.37 -11.08
C VAL A 206 -1.88 -1.09 -10.61
N TYR A 207 -1.10 -1.37 -9.55
CA TYR A 207 -1.03 -2.70 -8.93
C TYR A 207 -2.42 -3.16 -8.46
N TRP A 208 -3.05 -2.35 -7.61
CA TRP A 208 -4.40 -2.61 -7.10
C TRP A 208 -5.41 -2.83 -8.22
N PHE A 209 -5.37 -1.99 -9.27
CA PHE A 209 -6.35 -2.04 -10.34
C PHE A 209 -6.23 -3.31 -11.19
N ILE A 210 -5.01 -3.76 -11.48
CA ILE A 210 -4.76 -5.02 -12.18
C ILE A 210 -5.26 -6.21 -11.34
N LEU A 211 -4.98 -6.22 -10.03
CA LEU A 211 -5.49 -7.26 -9.14
C LEU A 211 -7.02 -7.23 -9.06
N TRP A 212 -7.62 -6.04 -9.04
CA TRP A 212 -9.06 -5.89 -9.08
C TRP A 212 -9.66 -6.51 -10.36
N LEU A 213 -9.06 -6.29 -11.53
CA LEU A 213 -9.48 -6.95 -12.78
C LEU A 213 -9.35 -8.47 -12.69
N HIS A 214 -8.24 -8.96 -12.12
CA HIS A 214 -8.03 -10.39 -11.87
C HIS A 214 -9.12 -10.99 -10.97
N HIS A 215 -9.47 -10.31 -9.86
CA HIS A 215 -10.53 -10.74 -8.96
C HIS A 215 -11.93 -10.64 -9.55
N LYS A 216 -12.12 -9.81 -10.56
CA LYS A 216 -13.36 -9.79 -11.36
C LYS A 216 -13.38 -10.91 -12.40
N GLY A 217 -12.30 -11.64 -12.57
CA GLY A 217 -12.19 -12.77 -13.49
C GLY A 217 -11.96 -12.37 -14.94
N TYR A 218 -11.61 -11.11 -15.24
CA TYR A 218 -11.43 -10.65 -16.62
C TYR A 218 -10.41 -11.48 -17.41
N PHE A 219 -9.39 -12.01 -16.73
CA PHE A 219 -8.34 -12.82 -17.36
C PHE A 219 -8.69 -14.32 -17.48
N GLN A 220 -9.73 -14.80 -16.80
CA GLN A 220 -10.06 -16.23 -16.76
C GLN A 220 -10.62 -16.69 -18.10
N PHE A 221 -10.01 -17.73 -18.68
CA PHE A 221 -10.41 -18.30 -19.97
C PHE A 221 -10.52 -17.27 -21.11
N ALA A 222 -9.82 -16.13 -21.00
CA ALA A 222 -9.83 -15.11 -22.03
C ALA A 222 -9.24 -15.66 -23.34
N SER A 223 -9.88 -15.34 -24.47
CA SER A 223 -9.30 -15.61 -25.79
C SER A 223 -8.07 -14.70 -26.02
N ASN A 224 -7.24 -15.00 -27.02
CA ASN A 224 -6.13 -14.13 -27.39
C ASN A 224 -6.60 -12.72 -27.77
N GLU A 225 -7.73 -12.60 -28.47
CA GLU A 225 -8.33 -11.32 -28.81
C GLU A 225 -8.79 -10.56 -27.56
N THR A 226 -9.50 -11.23 -26.65
CA THR A 226 -9.93 -10.64 -25.37
C THR A 226 -8.73 -10.20 -24.52
N ARG A 227 -7.67 -11.01 -24.48
CA ARG A 227 -6.40 -10.67 -23.83
C ARG A 227 -5.80 -9.41 -24.42
N ASP A 228 -5.69 -9.32 -25.75
CA ASP A 228 -5.09 -8.15 -26.40
C ASP A 228 -5.87 -6.88 -26.06
N LYS A 229 -7.20 -6.95 -26.06
CA LYS A 229 -8.06 -5.84 -25.60
C LYS A 229 -7.90 -5.50 -24.11
N LEU A 230 -7.68 -6.49 -23.25
CA LEU A 230 -7.35 -6.25 -21.85
C LEU A 230 -6.01 -5.53 -21.70
N ILE A 231 -4.99 -5.96 -22.45
CA ILE A 231 -3.65 -5.35 -22.43
C ILE A 231 -3.67 -3.93 -23.00
N GLU A 232 -4.37 -3.70 -24.12
CA GLU A 232 -4.60 -2.36 -24.69
C GLU A 232 -5.27 -1.43 -23.66
N ALA A 233 -6.31 -1.91 -22.98
CA ALA A 233 -7.03 -1.13 -21.98
C ALA A 233 -6.14 -0.79 -20.77
N ILE A 234 -5.36 -1.75 -20.28
CA ILE A 234 -4.44 -1.56 -19.15
C ILE A 234 -3.28 -0.63 -19.53
N ALA A 235 -2.80 -0.68 -20.78
CA ALA A 235 -1.77 0.22 -21.29
C ALA A 235 -2.19 1.70 -21.30
N LEU A 236 -3.49 2.01 -21.22
CA LEU A 236 -3.97 3.38 -21.00
C LEU A 236 -3.45 4.00 -19.69
N LEU A 237 -3.03 3.18 -18.72
CA LEU A 237 -2.49 3.63 -17.44
C LEU A 237 -1.01 4.05 -17.51
N LYS A 238 -0.31 3.81 -18.63
CA LYS A 238 1.10 4.20 -18.84
C LYS A 238 1.41 5.65 -18.46
N PRO A 239 0.61 6.66 -18.87
CA PRO A 239 0.93 8.05 -18.59
C PRO A 239 1.06 8.35 -17.09
N ILE A 240 0.30 7.64 -16.24
CA ILE A 240 0.37 7.78 -14.77
C ILE A 240 1.73 7.33 -14.22
N LEU A 241 2.35 6.34 -14.88
CA LEU A 241 3.65 5.82 -14.50
C LEU A 241 4.79 6.65 -15.10
N ASP A 242 4.59 7.22 -16.29
CA ASP A 242 5.53 8.18 -16.89
C ASP A 242 5.62 9.46 -16.05
N ASP A 243 4.48 9.93 -15.55
CA ASP A 243 4.37 11.04 -14.60
C ASP A 243 5.25 10.82 -13.36
N ARG A 244 5.40 9.58 -12.89
CA ARG A 244 6.30 9.25 -11.76
C ARG A 244 7.77 9.61 -12.06
N LYS A 245 8.21 9.44 -13.30
CA LYS A 245 9.58 9.82 -13.73
C LYS A 245 9.76 11.35 -13.79
N ALA A 246 8.66 12.09 -13.90
CA ALA A 246 8.60 13.55 -13.88
C ALA A 246 8.23 14.13 -12.50
N ASP A 247 8.53 13.38 -11.42
CA ASP A 247 8.25 13.71 -10.02
C ASP A 247 6.77 13.73 -9.60
N TYR A 248 5.84 13.19 -10.39
CA TYR A 248 4.42 13.05 -10.01
C TYR A 248 4.12 11.63 -9.53
N ARG A 249 4.57 11.33 -8.31
CA ARG A 249 4.53 9.98 -7.73
C ARG A 249 3.14 9.56 -7.25
N HIS A 250 2.25 10.53 -7.03
CA HIS A 250 0.90 10.32 -6.52
C HIS A 250 -0.14 10.87 -7.49
N ILE A 251 -1.29 10.20 -7.53
CA ILE A 251 -2.49 10.68 -8.20
C ILE A 251 -3.61 10.92 -7.21
N THR A 252 -4.45 11.89 -7.49
CA THR A 252 -5.62 12.19 -6.66
C THR A 252 -6.69 11.10 -6.79
N ALA A 253 -7.59 11.02 -5.81
CA ALA A 253 -8.75 10.12 -5.87
C ALA A 253 -9.64 10.38 -7.10
N LEU A 254 -9.76 11.65 -7.52
CA LEU A 254 -10.48 12.03 -8.72
C LEU A 254 -9.79 11.48 -9.99
N GLU A 255 -8.48 11.70 -10.14
CA GLU A 255 -7.71 11.15 -11.26
C GLU A 255 -7.78 9.61 -11.29
N ALA A 256 -7.69 8.95 -10.14
CA ALA A 256 -7.82 7.49 -10.04
C ALA A 256 -9.21 7.00 -10.52
N ALA A 257 -10.28 7.73 -10.19
CA ALA A 257 -11.63 7.43 -10.65
C ALA A 257 -11.78 7.64 -12.18
N ASP A 258 -11.19 8.71 -12.71
CA ASP A 258 -11.19 8.99 -14.15
C ASP A 258 -10.45 7.90 -14.92
N TRP A 259 -9.26 7.51 -14.47
CA TRP A 259 -8.48 6.43 -15.08
C TRP A 259 -9.22 5.10 -15.06
N ARG A 260 -9.82 4.75 -13.92
CA ARG A 260 -10.66 3.57 -13.81
C ARG A 260 -11.81 3.60 -14.81
N THR A 261 -12.49 4.74 -14.94
CA THR A 261 -13.62 4.90 -15.87
C THR A 261 -13.16 4.72 -17.31
N LYS A 262 -12.05 5.38 -17.71
CA LYS A 262 -11.45 5.27 -19.04
C LYS A 262 -11.13 3.81 -19.41
N VAL A 263 -10.49 3.07 -18.50
CA VAL A 263 -10.15 1.66 -18.77
C VAL A 263 -11.42 0.80 -18.88
N LEU A 264 -12.38 0.98 -17.98
CA LEU A 264 -13.63 0.20 -18.02
C LEU A 264 -14.49 0.50 -19.25
N GLU A 265 -14.53 1.76 -19.69
CA GLU A 265 -15.20 2.14 -20.93
C GLU A 265 -14.52 1.53 -22.15
N HIS A 266 -13.18 1.53 -22.19
CA HIS A 266 -12.43 0.86 -23.25
C HIS A 266 -12.77 -0.63 -23.32
N LEU A 267 -12.78 -1.33 -22.18
CA LEU A 267 -13.15 -2.76 -22.13
C LEU A 267 -14.58 -2.98 -22.63
N LYS A 268 -15.53 -2.17 -22.14
CA LYS A 268 -16.93 -2.25 -22.56
C LYS A 268 -17.11 -2.04 -24.06
N ASN A 269 -16.45 -1.04 -24.62
CA ASN A 269 -16.56 -0.70 -26.05
C ASN A 269 -15.94 -1.78 -26.95
N ASN A 270 -15.01 -2.58 -26.43
CA ASN A 270 -14.41 -3.72 -27.12
C ASN A 270 -15.09 -5.06 -26.80
N GLY A 271 -16.29 -5.04 -26.19
CA GLY A 271 -17.05 -6.26 -25.87
C GLY A 271 -16.40 -7.13 -24.79
N VAL A 272 -15.42 -6.61 -24.04
CA VAL A 272 -14.77 -7.33 -22.95
C VAL A 272 -15.62 -7.16 -21.69
N VAL A 273 -16.22 -8.27 -21.25
CA VAL A 273 -17.07 -8.31 -20.05
C VAL A 273 -16.51 -9.32 -19.07
N ALA A 274 -16.55 -8.97 -17.78
CA ALA A 274 -16.19 -9.91 -16.73
C ALA A 274 -17.12 -11.14 -16.76
N PRO A 275 -16.60 -12.35 -16.46
CA PRO A 275 -17.43 -13.54 -16.35
C PRO A 275 -18.50 -13.35 -15.25
N SER A 276 -19.67 -13.92 -15.49
CA SER A 276 -20.74 -13.97 -14.51
C SER A 276 -20.32 -14.77 -13.26
N ARG A 277 -20.95 -14.53 -12.10
CA ARG A 277 -20.61 -15.25 -10.84
C ARG A 277 -20.59 -16.79 -10.98
N PRO A 278 -21.54 -17.43 -11.68
CA PRO A 278 -21.52 -18.89 -11.84
C PRO A 278 -20.34 -19.41 -12.68
N THR A 279 -19.82 -18.59 -13.60
CA THR A 279 -18.70 -18.94 -14.49
C THR A 279 -17.33 -18.53 -13.94
N LYS A 280 -17.31 -17.60 -12.98
CA LYS A 280 -16.08 -17.15 -12.34
C LYS A 280 -15.60 -18.23 -11.36
N LEU A 281 -14.36 -18.64 -11.50
CA LEU A 281 -13.70 -19.52 -10.55
C LEU A 281 -13.00 -18.67 -9.48
N GLU A 282 -13.19 -18.99 -8.21
CA GLU A 282 -12.39 -18.41 -7.12
C GLU A 282 -11.08 -19.19 -6.97
N ILE A 283 -10.02 -18.50 -6.55
CA ILE A 283 -8.74 -19.15 -6.24
C ILE A 283 -8.91 -20.03 -5.01
N GLN A 284 -8.38 -21.25 -5.06
CA GLN A 284 -8.35 -22.14 -3.90
C GLN A 284 -7.41 -21.59 -2.84
N GLN A 285 -7.90 -21.46 -1.62
CA GLN A 285 -7.05 -21.07 -0.51
C GLN A 285 -6.27 -22.29 -0.01
N LYS A 286 -4.94 -22.18 0.00
CA LYS A 286 -4.04 -23.10 0.69
C LYS A 286 -3.16 -22.29 1.64
N PRO A 287 -3.01 -22.73 2.91
CA PRO A 287 -2.25 -21.99 3.91
C PRO A 287 -0.76 -21.90 3.56
N HIS A 288 -0.06 -20.96 4.21
CA HIS A 288 1.38 -20.80 4.09
C HIS A 288 2.12 -22.14 4.36
N LYS A 289 3.12 -22.46 3.51
CA LYS A 289 3.86 -23.73 3.47
C LYS A 289 3.05 -24.98 3.06
N GLY A 290 1.77 -24.84 2.72
CA GLY A 290 0.88 -25.92 2.30
C GLY A 290 0.71 -26.07 0.78
N TRP A 291 1.47 -25.33 -0.02
CA TRP A 291 1.38 -25.33 -1.48
C TRP A 291 2.77 -25.29 -2.13
N THR A 292 2.87 -25.86 -3.33
CA THR A 292 4.10 -26.03 -4.12
C THR A 292 4.04 -25.25 -5.45
N CYS A 293 5.17 -25.15 -6.17
CA CYS A 293 5.16 -24.64 -7.55
C CYS A 293 4.15 -25.39 -8.44
N SER A 294 4.00 -26.70 -8.21
CA SER A 294 3.06 -27.54 -8.95
C SER A 294 1.61 -27.12 -8.66
N ASP A 295 1.28 -26.87 -7.39
CA ASP A 295 -0.04 -26.37 -6.99
C ASP A 295 -0.37 -25.03 -7.65
N LEU A 296 0.58 -24.09 -7.68
CA LEU A 296 0.37 -22.78 -8.32
C LEU A 296 0.17 -22.91 -9.83
N ARG A 297 0.94 -23.74 -10.52
CA ARG A 297 0.74 -24.02 -11.95
C ARG A 297 -0.61 -24.68 -12.22
N ALA A 298 -0.96 -25.69 -11.44
CA ALA A 298 -2.23 -26.39 -11.58
C ALA A 298 -3.40 -25.43 -11.39
N GLU A 299 -3.30 -24.51 -10.42
CA GLU A 299 -4.30 -23.49 -10.18
C GLU A 299 -4.39 -22.47 -11.33
N MET A 300 -3.26 -22.04 -11.90
CA MET A 300 -3.24 -21.15 -13.08
C MET A 300 -3.94 -21.79 -14.28
N MET A 301 -3.68 -23.07 -14.52
CA MET A 301 -4.33 -23.85 -15.58
C MET A 301 -5.83 -24.04 -15.31
N ARG A 302 -6.20 -24.31 -14.05
CA ARG A 302 -7.61 -24.46 -13.64
C ARG A 302 -8.41 -23.18 -13.87
N LEU A 303 -7.80 -22.02 -13.62
CA LEU A 303 -8.38 -20.70 -13.90
C LEU A 303 -8.31 -20.31 -15.39
N GLY A 304 -7.67 -21.12 -16.23
CA GLY A 304 -7.50 -20.87 -17.66
C GLY A 304 -6.65 -19.64 -17.98
N LEU A 305 -5.69 -19.30 -17.12
CA LEU A 305 -4.81 -18.15 -17.29
C LEU A 305 -3.61 -18.46 -18.21
N ASP A 306 -3.23 -19.73 -18.28
CA ASP A 306 -2.12 -20.23 -19.11
C ASP A 306 -2.35 -20.03 -20.61
N LYS A 307 -3.60 -20.03 -21.06
CA LYS A 307 -3.95 -19.80 -22.47
C LYS A 307 -3.73 -18.36 -22.91
N PRO A 308 -4.37 -17.34 -22.29
CA PRO A 308 -4.11 -15.95 -22.64
C PRO A 308 -2.69 -15.53 -22.27
N PHE A 309 -2.11 -16.09 -21.20
CA PHE A 309 -0.78 -15.73 -20.74
C PHE A 309 0.15 -16.94 -20.65
N PRO A 310 0.67 -17.48 -21.77
CA PRO A 310 1.51 -18.68 -21.75
C PRO A 310 2.76 -18.54 -20.87
N ARG A 311 3.30 -17.33 -20.78
CA ARG A 311 4.48 -17.01 -19.97
C ARG A 311 4.19 -16.92 -18.47
N ILE A 312 2.94 -16.93 -18.02
CA ILE A 312 2.63 -16.84 -16.57
C ILE A 312 3.23 -18.02 -15.79
N LEU A 313 3.29 -19.21 -16.42
CA LEU A 313 3.81 -20.43 -15.82
C LEU A 313 5.34 -20.39 -15.59
N SER A 314 6.08 -19.59 -16.37
CA SER A 314 7.53 -19.46 -16.22
C SER A 314 7.92 -18.59 -15.03
N ILE A 315 7.04 -17.69 -14.56
CA ILE A 315 7.30 -16.76 -13.46
C ILE A 315 7.14 -17.42 -12.08
N VAL A 316 6.44 -18.57 -12.01
CA VAL A 316 6.12 -19.29 -10.77
C VAL A 316 7.36 -19.54 -9.89
N HIS A 317 8.47 -19.98 -10.49
CA HIS A 317 9.71 -20.22 -9.74
C HIS A 317 10.35 -18.92 -9.24
N SER A 318 10.32 -17.86 -10.04
CA SER A 318 10.86 -16.55 -9.68
C SER A 318 10.11 -15.96 -8.49
N VAL A 319 8.77 -15.97 -8.51
CA VAL A 319 7.96 -15.44 -7.39
C VAL A 319 8.28 -16.17 -6.08
N LEU A 320 8.31 -17.50 -6.09
CA LEU A 320 8.65 -18.27 -4.89
C LEU A 320 10.09 -18.03 -4.41
N ARG A 321 11.05 -17.83 -5.33
CA ARG A 321 12.45 -17.58 -4.97
C ARG A 321 12.65 -16.21 -4.32
N TRP A 322 11.97 -15.18 -4.83
CA TRP A 322 12.15 -13.80 -4.37
C TRP A 322 11.42 -13.52 -3.05
N HIS A 323 10.43 -14.36 -2.74
CA HIS A 323 9.62 -14.24 -1.53
C HIS A 323 9.83 -15.41 -0.56
N LYS A 324 11.00 -16.09 -0.60
CA LYS A 324 11.31 -17.25 0.26
C LYS A 324 11.06 -17.01 1.75
N ASP A 325 11.28 -15.78 2.21
CA ASP A 325 11.17 -15.42 3.62
C ASP A 325 9.83 -14.77 3.98
N LEU A 326 8.93 -14.58 3.01
CA LEU A 326 7.62 -13.96 3.23
C LEU A 326 6.54 -15.04 3.35
N PRO A 327 5.69 -14.98 4.40
CA PRO A 327 4.55 -15.86 4.48
C PRO A 327 3.56 -15.55 3.36
N MET A 328 3.64 -16.32 2.28
CA MET A 328 2.78 -16.18 1.10
C MET A 328 1.85 -17.38 0.99
N ASP A 329 0.55 -17.10 0.87
CA ASP A 329 -0.45 -18.10 0.50
C ASP A 329 -0.54 -18.25 -1.02
N LEU A 330 -1.28 -19.27 -1.48
CA LEU A 330 -1.43 -19.56 -2.91
C LEU A 330 -2.09 -18.39 -3.67
N PHE A 331 -2.99 -17.69 -2.98
CA PHE A 331 -3.74 -16.55 -3.51
C PHE A 331 -2.82 -15.38 -3.86
N THR A 332 -2.02 -14.95 -2.89
CA THR A 332 -1.06 -13.85 -3.05
C THR A 332 -0.02 -14.18 -4.11
N ALA A 333 0.44 -15.44 -4.18
CA ALA A 333 1.37 -15.87 -5.20
C ALA A 333 0.77 -15.79 -6.62
N MET A 334 -0.51 -16.13 -6.77
CA MET A 334 -1.25 -15.99 -8.02
C MET A 334 -1.35 -14.53 -8.45
N GLU A 335 -1.77 -13.65 -7.53
CA GLU A 335 -1.88 -12.21 -7.75
C GLU A 335 -0.56 -11.62 -8.27
N ILE A 336 0.56 -11.96 -7.62
CA ILE A 336 1.88 -11.48 -7.99
C ILE A 336 2.28 -11.97 -9.39
N CYS A 337 2.05 -13.25 -9.71
CA CYS A 337 2.35 -13.79 -11.04
C CYS A 337 1.51 -13.10 -12.12
N MET A 338 0.20 -12.93 -11.87
CA MET A 338 -0.71 -12.28 -12.79
C MET A 338 -0.31 -10.82 -13.02
N PHE A 339 0.00 -10.09 -11.95
CA PHE A 339 0.44 -8.71 -12.01
C PHE A 339 1.69 -8.57 -12.89
N TYR A 340 2.77 -9.31 -12.59
CA TYR A 340 4.02 -9.23 -13.35
C TYR A 340 3.87 -9.64 -14.82
N CYS A 341 2.98 -10.59 -15.11
CA CYS A 341 2.65 -10.95 -16.48
C CYS A 341 1.99 -9.79 -17.23
N VAL A 342 0.94 -9.22 -16.65
CA VAL A 342 0.18 -8.12 -17.25
C VAL A 342 1.03 -6.88 -17.45
N ILE A 343 1.80 -6.44 -16.46
CA ILE A 343 2.62 -5.22 -16.62
C ILE A 343 3.74 -5.40 -17.65
N LYS A 344 4.26 -6.62 -17.83
CA LYS A 344 5.23 -6.90 -18.89
C LYS A 344 4.58 -6.77 -20.26
N GLU A 345 3.48 -7.47 -20.48
CA GLU A 345 2.76 -7.45 -21.77
C GLU A 345 2.20 -6.06 -22.09
N ALA A 346 1.77 -5.31 -21.07
CA ALA A 346 1.34 -3.94 -21.23
C ALA A 346 2.52 -2.95 -21.45
N GLY A 347 3.78 -3.35 -21.27
CA GLY A 347 4.94 -2.46 -21.40
C GLY A 347 5.00 -1.40 -20.28
N MET A 348 4.65 -1.79 -19.06
CA MET A 348 4.58 -0.94 -17.85
C MET A 348 5.47 -1.46 -16.72
N ALA A 349 6.42 -2.35 -17.01
CA ALA A 349 7.13 -3.08 -15.97
C ALA A 349 8.30 -2.29 -15.34
N GLU A 350 8.92 -1.36 -16.06
CA GLU A 350 10.09 -0.58 -15.60
C GLU A 350 9.93 0.08 -14.20
N PRO A 351 8.78 0.70 -13.84
CA PRO A 351 8.60 1.30 -12.52
C PRO A 351 8.54 0.30 -11.36
N TYR A 352 8.34 -0.99 -11.65
CA TYR A 352 8.17 -2.07 -10.67
C TYR A 352 9.37 -2.98 -10.58
N VAL A 353 10.05 -3.21 -11.70
CA VAL A 353 11.19 -4.11 -11.79
C VAL A 353 12.30 -3.42 -12.56
N GLY A 354 13.47 -3.27 -11.93
CA GLY A 354 14.63 -2.65 -12.58
C GLY A 354 15.11 -3.42 -13.82
N ASN A 355 14.86 -4.74 -13.87
CA ASN A 355 15.05 -5.55 -15.07
C ASN A 355 13.90 -6.56 -15.21
N VAL A 356 13.07 -6.36 -16.22
CA VAL A 356 11.87 -7.17 -16.49
C VAL A 356 12.25 -8.59 -16.92
N ASP A 357 13.36 -8.75 -17.64
CA ASP A 357 13.75 -10.05 -18.18
C ASP A 357 14.35 -10.96 -17.12
N TYR A 358 14.87 -10.40 -16.02
CA TYR A 358 15.37 -11.18 -14.89
C TYR A 358 14.29 -12.05 -14.20
N TRP A 359 13.00 -11.68 -14.34
CA TRP A 359 11.89 -12.50 -13.84
C TRP A 359 11.55 -13.69 -14.74
N TYR A 360 11.88 -13.58 -16.03
CA TYR A 360 11.53 -14.55 -17.09
C TYR A 360 12.75 -15.31 -17.61
N SER A 361 13.96 -14.91 -17.24
CA SER A 361 15.15 -15.70 -17.48
C SER A 361 14.97 -17.02 -16.74
N GLU A 362 14.94 -18.12 -17.49
CA GLU A 362 15.09 -19.44 -16.92
C GLU A 362 16.38 -19.42 -16.11
N VAL A 363 16.24 -19.39 -14.79
CA VAL A 363 17.34 -19.77 -13.94
C VAL A 363 17.44 -21.26 -14.16
N GLU A 364 18.37 -21.70 -14.99
CA GLU A 364 18.79 -23.10 -14.97
C GLU A 364 18.94 -23.47 -13.49
N PRO A 365 18.23 -24.49 -12.99
CA PRO A 365 18.40 -24.90 -11.62
C PRO A 365 19.88 -25.16 -11.45
N THR A 366 20.57 -24.34 -10.65
CA THR A 366 21.94 -24.64 -10.24
C THR A 366 21.86 -25.96 -9.49
N GLU A 367 22.08 -27.07 -10.19
CA GLU A 367 22.21 -28.42 -9.65
C GLU A 367 23.36 -28.53 -8.63
N THR A 368 24.10 -27.46 -8.42
CA THR A 368 25.28 -27.39 -7.56
C THR A 368 25.02 -27.14 -6.07
N ALA A 369 23.77 -27.05 -5.61
CA ALA A 369 23.48 -26.98 -4.16
C ALA A 369 22.86 -28.26 -3.58
N GLY A 370 22.17 -29.07 -4.39
CA GLY A 370 21.57 -30.34 -3.96
C GLY A 370 22.50 -31.55 -4.11
N SER A 371 23.44 -31.49 -5.05
CA SER A 371 24.39 -32.57 -5.36
C SER A 371 25.39 -32.83 -4.22
N LEU A 372 25.90 -31.79 -3.53
CA LEU A 372 26.90 -31.99 -2.49
C LEU A 372 26.31 -32.57 -1.20
N GLU A 373 25.07 -32.21 -0.83
CA GLU A 373 24.38 -32.77 0.33
C GLU A 373 23.83 -34.17 0.05
N THR A 374 23.26 -34.45 -1.12
CA THR A 374 22.86 -35.82 -1.47
C THR A 374 24.06 -36.74 -1.61
N THR A 375 25.21 -36.26 -2.10
CA THR A 375 26.45 -37.06 -2.13
C THR A 375 26.99 -37.29 -0.71
N LYS A 376 26.96 -36.30 0.19
CA LYS A 376 27.32 -36.48 1.61
C LYS A 376 26.36 -37.40 2.37
N VAL A 377 25.07 -37.35 2.07
CA VAL A 377 24.04 -38.24 2.65
C VAL A 377 24.20 -39.67 2.11
N LEU A 378 24.43 -39.86 0.80
CA LEU A 378 24.73 -41.16 0.20
C LEU A 378 26.08 -41.73 0.69
N GLU A 379 27.07 -40.88 0.95
CA GLU A 379 28.37 -41.29 1.48
C GLU A 379 28.33 -41.57 2.98
N SER A 380 27.46 -40.88 3.73
CA SER A 380 27.12 -41.21 5.13
C SER A 380 26.32 -42.51 5.24
N LEU A 381 25.37 -42.74 4.32
CA LEU A 381 24.62 -44.00 4.21
C LEU A 381 25.50 -45.17 3.78
N ARG A 382 26.50 -44.96 2.90
CA ARG A 382 27.53 -45.97 2.59
C ARG A 382 28.44 -46.28 3.78
N ARG A 383 28.78 -45.28 4.61
CA ARG A 383 29.56 -45.48 5.83
C ARG A 383 28.77 -46.17 6.95
N LEU A 384 27.45 -46.15 6.88
CA LEU A 384 26.57 -46.77 7.88
C LEU A 384 26.25 -48.26 7.61
N GLY A 385 26.84 -48.88 6.58
CA GLY A 385 26.95 -50.34 6.48
C GLY A 385 25.67 -51.13 6.79
N THR A 386 24.54 -50.78 6.17
CA THR A 386 23.31 -51.58 6.26
C THR A 386 23.12 -52.41 4.98
N THR A 387 23.09 -53.72 5.17
CA THR A 387 23.15 -54.77 4.14
C THR A 387 21.79 -55.09 3.51
N GLU A 388 21.03 -54.10 3.03
CA GLU A 388 19.72 -54.35 2.38
C GLU A 388 19.47 -53.49 1.11
N ALA A 389 20.49 -53.27 0.29
CA ALA A 389 20.31 -52.61 -1.02
C ALA A 389 21.14 -53.25 -2.15
N SER A 390 21.21 -54.58 -2.20
CA SER A 390 22.01 -55.34 -3.18
C SER A 390 21.29 -55.66 -4.50
N GLU A 391 19.96 -55.54 -4.59
CA GLU A 391 19.25 -56.07 -5.77
C GLU A 391 18.93 -55.05 -6.87
N THR A 392 18.89 -53.74 -6.58
CA THR A 392 18.45 -52.74 -7.57
C THR A 392 19.57 -52.21 -8.48
N THR A 393 20.85 -52.48 -8.17
CA THR A 393 22.00 -51.89 -8.90
C THR A 393 22.52 -52.79 -10.03
N ARG A 394 21.99 -54.00 -10.20
CA ARG A 394 22.47 -54.96 -11.22
C ARG A 394 21.85 -54.79 -12.61
N ALA A 395 20.85 -53.93 -12.79
CA ALA A 395 20.09 -53.81 -14.05
C ALA A 395 20.50 -52.63 -14.96
N LEU A 396 21.49 -51.80 -14.61
CA LEU A 396 21.72 -50.51 -15.30
C LEU A 396 23.12 -50.27 -15.86
N LYS A 397 23.94 -51.30 -16.07
CA LYS A 397 25.25 -51.16 -16.75
C LYS A 397 25.49 -52.22 -17.81
N ALA A 398 24.91 -52.02 -18.98
CA ALA A 398 25.35 -52.64 -20.22
C ALA A 398 25.34 -51.58 -21.34
N THR A 399 26.46 -50.86 -21.49
CA THR A 399 27.15 -50.52 -22.76
C THR A 399 28.20 -49.42 -22.53
N LYS A 400 29.36 -49.61 -23.16
CA LYS A 400 30.55 -48.75 -23.32
C LYS A 400 30.96 -48.92 -24.80
N PRO A 401 31.92 -48.17 -25.37
CA PRO A 401 32.18 -46.72 -25.48
C PRO A 401 32.29 -46.35 -27.01
N PRO A 402 33.08 -45.38 -27.58
CA PRO A 402 34.46 -44.91 -27.29
C PRO A 402 34.58 -43.35 -27.14
N GLU A 403 35.41 -42.81 -26.24
CA GLU A 403 36.87 -42.56 -26.34
C GLU A 403 37.32 -41.63 -27.48
N THR A 404 37.73 -40.40 -27.12
CA THR A 404 38.96 -39.80 -27.66
C THR A 404 39.63 -38.90 -26.63
N SER A 405 40.95 -39.09 -26.52
CA SER A 405 41.90 -38.38 -25.68
C SER A 405 42.15 -36.96 -26.15
N VAL A 406 42.54 -36.03 -25.25
CA VAL A 406 43.83 -35.33 -25.23
C VAL A 406 43.96 -34.61 -23.87
N LYS A 407 45.17 -34.64 -23.30
CA LYS A 407 45.64 -34.02 -22.05
C LYS A 407 46.96 -33.28 -22.42
N PRO A 408 47.63 -32.55 -21.52
CA PRO A 408 47.35 -31.22 -20.95
C PRO A 408 48.54 -30.25 -21.18
N LEU A 409 48.50 -29.03 -20.62
CA LEU A 409 49.73 -28.26 -20.35
C LEU A 409 49.67 -27.55 -18.99
N GLU A 410 50.65 -27.90 -18.15
CA GLU A 410 51.15 -27.18 -16.96
C GLU A 410 51.74 -25.82 -17.40
N ALA A 411 52.07 -24.81 -16.60
CA ALA A 411 52.44 -24.63 -15.19
C ALA A 411 52.22 -23.10 -14.91
N LYS A 412 52.42 -22.46 -13.75
CA LYS A 412 53.48 -22.53 -12.74
C LYS A 412 53.11 -21.52 -11.63
N ASN A 413 53.40 -21.88 -10.39
CA ASN A 413 53.32 -21.02 -9.19
C ASN A 413 54.42 -19.93 -9.20
N LYS A 414 54.16 -18.76 -8.58
CA LYS A 414 54.76 -18.34 -7.28
C LYS A 414 54.36 -16.89 -6.84
N PRO A 415 54.55 -16.54 -5.54
CA PRO A 415 53.82 -15.51 -4.79
C PRO A 415 54.68 -14.30 -4.38
N LEU A 416 54.09 -13.36 -3.62
CA LEU A 416 54.61 -12.37 -2.63
C LEU A 416 53.70 -11.12 -2.70
N GLU A 417 53.49 -10.23 -1.72
CA GLU A 417 53.76 -10.13 -0.29
C GLU A 417 52.90 -8.96 0.26
N LYS A 418 52.95 -8.77 1.58
CA LYS A 418 52.19 -7.83 2.43
C LYS A 418 52.32 -6.34 2.08
N SER A 419 51.31 -5.55 2.46
CA SER A 419 51.51 -4.31 3.23
C SER A 419 50.23 -3.85 3.93
N GLU A 420 50.34 -3.71 5.26
CA GLU A 420 49.57 -2.81 6.15
C GLU A 420 50.19 -1.39 6.03
N PRO A 421 49.56 -0.26 6.47
CA PRO A 421 49.16 -0.06 7.88
C PRO A 421 48.02 0.96 8.22
N SER A 422 47.68 1.01 9.53
CA SER A 422 47.53 2.21 10.44
C SER A 422 46.49 3.32 10.10
N GLU A 423 45.79 4.05 10.99
CA GLU A 423 45.66 4.18 12.46
C GLU A 423 44.37 4.97 12.80
N LYS A 424 43.80 4.70 13.98
CA LYS A 424 43.16 5.55 15.02
C LYS A 424 42.57 6.95 14.68
N THR A 425 41.41 7.26 15.29
CA THR A 425 41.28 8.37 16.26
C THR A 425 40.07 8.17 17.21
N GLU A 426 40.28 8.40 18.50
CA GLU A 426 39.30 8.60 19.59
C GLU A 426 38.66 10.01 19.56
N ILE A 427 37.58 10.23 20.34
CA ILE A 427 37.26 11.39 21.22
C ILE A 427 35.77 11.16 21.65
N LEU A 428 35.36 10.93 22.91
CA LEU A 428 35.46 11.59 24.24
C LEU A 428 34.31 12.58 24.56
N GLU A 429 33.61 12.23 25.65
CA GLU A 429 32.65 12.86 26.56
C GLU A 429 32.29 14.38 26.44
N ARG A 430 31.02 14.72 26.75
CA ARG A 430 30.65 15.49 27.97
C ARG A 430 29.14 15.75 28.18
N THR A 431 28.89 16.07 29.45
CA THR A 431 27.73 16.20 30.35
C THR A 431 26.94 17.52 30.26
N GLU A 432 25.71 17.53 30.85
CA GLU A 432 24.98 18.60 31.60
C GLU A 432 23.47 18.21 31.59
N GLU A 433 22.66 18.02 32.63
CA GLU A 433 22.46 18.50 34.02
C GLU A 433 21.66 19.83 34.19
N SER A 434 20.68 19.78 35.11
CA SER A 434 19.83 20.85 35.71
C SER A 434 18.48 21.17 35.00
N LEU A 435 17.32 20.88 35.65
CA LEU A 435 16.52 21.70 36.62
C LEU A 435 15.77 22.84 35.88
N GLU A 436 14.51 23.23 36.11
CA GLU A 436 13.53 23.22 37.20
C GLU A 436 12.18 23.57 36.52
N GLY A 437 11.00 23.15 36.99
CA GLY A 437 10.31 23.85 38.08
C GLY A 437 8.98 24.43 37.58
N THR A 438 7.93 24.15 38.33
CA THR A 438 6.50 24.21 37.99
C THR A 438 5.88 25.56 38.39
N GLU A 439 4.97 26.11 37.55
CA GLU A 439 3.69 26.86 37.78
C GLU A 439 3.34 27.53 39.15
N PRO A 440 2.22 28.32 39.29
CA PRO A 440 1.44 29.15 38.34
C PRO A 440 0.91 30.50 38.95
N ALA A 441 0.00 31.15 38.21
CA ALA A 441 -1.15 31.97 38.65
C ALA A 441 -0.99 33.50 38.85
N SER A 442 -1.72 34.29 38.07
CA SER A 442 -3.00 34.85 38.53
C SER A 442 -3.71 35.65 37.43
N GLU A 443 -4.96 35.29 37.18
CA GLU A 443 -5.97 36.11 36.53
C GLU A 443 -6.42 37.23 37.48
N ALA A 444 -6.60 38.43 36.94
CA ALA A 444 -7.51 39.42 37.50
C ALA A 444 -8.08 40.26 36.36
N THR A 445 -9.22 39.81 35.82
CA THR A 445 -10.09 40.63 34.97
C THR A 445 -11.29 41.05 35.83
N GLN A 446 -11.50 42.34 35.99
CA GLN A 446 -12.77 42.91 36.46
C GLN A 446 -13.42 43.78 35.38
N PRO A 447 -14.76 43.93 35.42
CA PRO A 447 -15.56 44.35 34.28
C PRO A 447 -16.15 45.76 34.44
N LEU A 448 -17.00 46.11 33.46
CA LEU A 448 -17.91 47.26 33.37
C LEU A 448 -17.33 48.59 32.85
N LYS A 449 -17.87 49.05 31.71
CA LYS A 449 -19.01 49.98 31.74
C LYS A 449 -19.66 50.11 30.36
N THR A 450 -20.95 49.83 30.34
CA THR A 450 -21.95 50.40 29.44
C THR A 450 -21.99 51.93 29.61
N THR A 451 -22.16 52.67 28.52
CA THR A 451 -23.06 53.83 28.45
C THR A 451 -23.26 54.26 27.00
N ASP A 452 -24.51 54.61 26.73
CA ASP A 452 -25.09 55.06 25.48
C ASP A 452 -24.49 56.39 24.96
N ASN A 453 -24.35 56.47 23.63
CA ASN A 453 -24.93 57.52 22.78
C ASN A 453 -24.78 57.16 21.30
#